data_AF-A0A2S5MR74-F1
#
_entry.id   AF-A0A2S5MR74-F1
#
_cell.length_a   1.000
_cell.length_b   1.000
_cell.length_c   1.000
_cell.angle_alpha   90.00
_cell.angle_beta   90.00
_cell.angle_gamma   90.00
#
_symmetry.space_group_name_H-M   'P 1'
#
loop_
_entity.id
_entity.type
_entity.pdbx_description
1 polymer ?
#
loop_
_entity_poly.entity_id
_entity_poly.type
_entity_poly.pdbx_seq_one_letter_code
_entity_poly.pdbx_strand_id
1 'polypeptide(L)'
;MSTDPETAFRRWRRELELTQEAAAKALGVSRSQVVNWDAGEDRGRKGSPSVPPLAVRVLMAVLAKGLDVEPWPEHDVPVKRGRK
;
A
#
# COMPACT_ATOMS: atom_id res chain seq x y z
N MET A 1 3.87 -21.32 17.09
CA MET A 1 3.76 -19.85 17.04
C MET A 1 4.94 -19.32 16.25
N SER A 2 4.73 -18.68 15.09
CA SER A 2 5.83 -18.11 14.30
C SER A 2 6.42 -16.93 15.08
N THR A 3 7.73 -16.98 15.31
CA THR A 3 8.53 -16.05 16.13
C THR A 3 9.09 -14.87 15.34
N ASP A 4 8.65 -14.66 14.10
CA ASP A 4 9.13 -13.52 13.32
C ASP A 4 8.48 -12.21 13.81
N PRO A 5 9.27 -11.15 14.04
CA PRO A 5 8.73 -9.87 14.47
C PRO A 5 7.77 -9.32 13.42
N GLU A 6 6.55 -8.97 13.84
CA GLU A 6 5.53 -8.41 12.96
C GLU A 6 5.95 -7.02 12.45
N THR A 7 5.95 -6.82 11.14
CA THR A 7 6.29 -5.52 10.55
C THR A 7 5.19 -4.51 10.78
N ALA A 8 5.55 -3.22 10.84
CA ALA A 8 4.56 -2.14 10.95
C ALA A 8 3.53 -2.15 9.80
N PHE A 9 3.96 -2.55 8.61
CA PHE A 9 3.07 -2.69 7.44
C PHE A 9 2.08 -3.83 7.62
N ARG A 10 2.54 -5.01 8.07
CA ARG A 10 1.68 -6.16 8.32
C ARG A 10 0.65 -5.88 9.41
N ARG A 11 1.06 -5.18 10.48
CA ARG A 11 0.16 -4.71 11.54
C ARG A 11 -0.93 -3.79 10.99
N TRP A 12 -0.55 -2.72 10.29
CA TRP A 12 -1.50 -1.79 9.65
C TRP A 12 -2.51 -2.52 8.77
N ARG A 13 -2.04 -3.44 7.93
CA ARG A 13 -2.89 -4.21 7.01
C ARG A 13 -3.94 -5.04 7.77
N ARG A 14 -3.54 -5.69 8.87
CA ARG A 14 -4.42 -6.52 9.69
C ARG A 14 -5.40 -5.69 10.51
N GLU A 15 -4.99 -4.53 11.03
CA GLU A 15 -5.87 -3.60 11.74
C GLU A 15 -7.01 -3.08 10.84
N LEU A 16 -6.75 -2.96 9.54
CA LEU A 16 -7.77 -2.61 8.53
C LEU A 16 -8.42 -3.82 7.85
N GLU A 17 -8.17 -5.04 8.34
CA GLU A 17 -8.71 -6.29 7.80
C GLU A 17 -8.44 -6.51 6.30
N LEU A 18 -7.38 -5.91 5.78
CA LEU A 18 -7.03 -5.99 4.36
C LEU A 18 -6.30 -7.30 4.05
N THR A 19 -6.70 -7.96 2.98
CA THR A 19 -5.86 -9.00 2.37
C THR A 19 -4.64 -8.35 1.70
N GLN A 20 -3.61 -9.14 1.36
CA GLN A 20 -2.47 -8.60 0.60
C GLN A 20 -2.91 -8.01 -0.75
N GLU A 21 -3.92 -8.61 -1.39
CA GLU A 21 -4.49 -8.11 -2.65
C GLU A 21 -5.23 -6.79 -2.45
N ALA A 22 -6.06 -6.71 -1.40
CA ALA A 22 -6.79 -5.48 -1.07
C ALA A 22 -5.83 -4.33 -0.72
N ALA A 23 -4.77 -4.62 0.03
CA ALA A 23 -3.73 -3.63 0.34
C ALA A 23 -2.97 -3.17 -0.91
N ALA A 24 -2.66 -4.09 -1.84
CA ALA A 24 -2.02 -3.76 -3.11
C ALA A 24 -2.88 -2.79 -3.92
N LYS A 25 -4.18 -3.09 -4.04
CA LYS A 25 -5.16 -2.23 -4.71
C LYS A 25 -5.29 -0.87 -4.03
N ALA A 26 -5.46 -0.82 -2.71
CA ALA A 26 -5.64 0.41 -1.95
C ALA A 26 -4.41 1.34 -2.03
N LEU A 27 -3.21 0.78 -2.18
CA LEU A 27 -1.96 1.54 -2.25
C LEU A 27 -1.47 1.78 -3.68
N GLY A 28 -2.14 1.23 -4.70
CA GLY A 28 -1.70 1.33 -6.09
C GLY A 28 -0.35 0.67 -6.37
N VAL A 29 -0.04 -0.45 -5.71
CA VAL A 29 1.25 -1.17 -5.86
C VAL A 29 1.04 -2.63 -6.25
N SER A 30 2.12 -3.32 -6.64
CA SER A 30 2.04 -4.75 -6.93
C SER A 30 1.87 -5.59 -5.65
N ARG A 31 1.18 -6.72 -5.75
CA ARG A 31 1.06 -7.70 -4.66
C ARG A 31 2.43 -8.20 -4.17
N SER A 32 3.40 -8.39 -5.07
CA SER A 32 4.76 -8.80 -4.68
C SER A 32 5.43 -7.79 -3.75
N GLN A 33 5.17 -6.49 -3.95
CA GLN A 33 5.71 -5.44 -3.11
C GLN A 33 5.08 -5.47 -1.70
N VAL A 34 3.77 -5.70 -1.61
CA VAL A 34 3.05 -5.93 -0.34
C VAL A 34 3.63 -7.14 0.41
N VAL A 35 3.91 -8.22 -0.31
CA VAL A 35 4.51 -9.45 0.26
C VAL A 35 5.89 -9.18 0.85
N ASN A 36 6.72 -8.39 0.18
CA ASN A 36 8.04 -8.01 0.71
C ASN A 36 7.91 -7.10 1.95
N TRP A 37 6.98 -6.13 1.95
CA TRP A 37 6.75 -5.28 3.12
C TRP A 37 6.14 -6.03 4.32
N ASP A 38 5.28 -7.02 4.07
CA ASP A 38 4.77 -7.91 5.12
C ASP A 38 5.88 -8.74 5.76
N ALA A 39 6.88 -9.16 4.96
CA ALA A 39 8.03 -9.93 5.42
C ALA A 39 9.14 -9.05 6.04
N GLY A 40 9.18 -7.77 5.69
CA GLY A 40 10.22 -6.83 6.14
C GLY A 40 11.55 -6.97 5.40
N GLU A 41 11.62 -7.85 4.40
CA GLU A 41 12.81 -8.12 3.61
C GLU A 41 12.48 -8.26 2.11
N ASP A 42 13.42 -7.82 1.27
CA ASP A 42 13.33 -7.99 -0.18
C ASP A 42 13.69 -9.43 -0.54
N ARG A 43 12.71 -10.20 -1.02
CA ARG A 43 12.93 -11.60 -1.45
C ARG A 43 13.89 -11.72 -2.64
N GLY A 44 14.02 -10.68 -3.46
CA GLY A 44 14.97 -10.64 -4.58
C GLY A 44 16.39 -10.29 -4.15
N ARG A 45 16.56 -9.70 -2.96
CA ARG A 45 17.84 -9.32 -2.37
C ARG A 45 17.88 -9.69 -0.89
N LYS A 46 18.18 -10.97 -0.64
CA LYS A 46 18.21 -11.56 0.71
C LYS A 46 18.93 -10.67 1.72
N GLY A 47 18.26 -10.36 2.83
CA GLY A 47 18.79 -9.52 3.91
C GLY A 47 18.67 -8.01 3.69
N SER A 48 18.15 -7.55 2.55
CA SER A 48 17.86 -6.13 2.33
C SER A 48 16.51 -5.78 2.96
N PRO A 49 16.44 -4.81 3.89
CA PRO A 49 15.17 -4.39 4.48
C PRO A 49 14.18 -3.90 3.42
N SER A 50 12.93 -4.35 3.52
CA SER A 50 11.85 -3.88 2.66
C SER A 50 10.81 -3.14 3.50
N VAL A 51 10.74 -1.83 3.29
CA VAL A 51 9.79 -0.95 3.98
C VAL A 51 9.05 -0.08 2.97
N PRO A 52 7.77 0.28 3.22
CA PRO A 52 7.06 1.19 2.36
C PRO A 52 7.74 2.58 2.33
N PRO A 53 7.91 3.19 1.14
CA PRO A 53 8.39 4.56 1.00
C PRO A 53 7.52 5.56 1.78
N LEU A 54 8.05 6.75 2.05
CA LEU A 54 7.34 7.78 2.83
C LEU A 54 5.94 8.09 2.26
N ALA A 55 5.83 8.30 0.95
CA ALA A 55 4.54 8.59 0.31
C ALA A 55 3.50 7.49 0.57
N VAL A 56 3.90 6.22 0.49
CA VAL A 56 3.03 5.07 0.80
C VAL A 56 2.66 5.06 2.27
N ARG A 57 3.59 5.35 3.19
CA ARG A 57 3.29 5.44 4.63
C ARG A 57 2.33 6.57 4.97
N VAL A 58 2.38 7.68 4.25
CA VAL A 58 1.40 8.76 4.38
C VAL A 58 0.01 8.27 3.92
N LEU A 59 -0.08 7.61 2.77
CA LEU A 59 -1.34 7.02 2.31
C LEU A 59 -1.89 5.98 3.29
N MET A 60 -1.04 5.11 3.86
CA MET A 60 -1.44 4.17 4.92
C MET A 60 -2.06 4.90 6.12
N ALA A 61 -1.48 6.03 6.55
CA ALA A 61 -2.01 6.82 7.66
C ALA A 61 -3.35 7.50 7.31
N VAL A 62 -3.55 7.89 6.06
CA VAL A 62 -4.82 8.43 5.56
C VAL A 62 -5.90 7.34 5.59
N LEU A 63 -5.62 6.16 5.02
CA LEU A 63 -6.53 5.02 5.02
C LEU A 63 -6.88 4.55 6.44
N ALA A 64 -5.90 4.55 7.36
CA ALA A 64 -6.11 4.20 8.76
C ALA A 64 -7.04 5.17 9.51
N LYS A 65 -7.21 6.40 9.00
CA LYS A 65 -8.19 7.36 9.51
C LYS A 65 -9.59 7.19 8.89
N GLY A 66 -9.78 6.16 8.06
CA GLY A 66 -11.03 5.93 7.33
C GLY A 66 -11.28 6.93 6.21
N LEU A 67 -10.23 7.62 5.74
CA LEU A 67 -10.34 8.56 4.63
C LEU A 67 -10.09 7.81 3.32
N ASP A 68 -11.12 7.77 2.49
CA ASP A 68 -11.02 7.30 1.11
C ASP A 68 -10.50 8.44 0.24
N VAL A 69 -9.30 8.27 -0.33
CA VAL A 69 -8.63 9.31 -1.12
C VAL A 69 -8.38 8.82 -2.54
N GLU A 70 -8.98 9.54 -3.48
CA GLU A 70 -8.71 9.33 -4.90
C GLU A 70 -7.34 9.92 -5.27
N PRO A 71 -6.47 9.16 -5.95
CA PRO A 71 -5.20 9.67 -6.46
C PRO A 71 -5.42 10.84 -7.43
N TRP A 72 -4.49 11.80 -7.42
CA TRP A 72 -4.47 12.82 -8.47
C TRP A 72 -4.25 12.15 -9.83
N PRO A 73 -4.97 12.55 -10.89
CA PRO A 73 -4.86 11.91 -12.20
C PRO A 73 -3.44 12.03 -12.78
N GLU A 74 -2.96 10.94 -13.39
CA GLU A 74 -1.62 10.88 -14.00
C GLU A 74 -1.48 11.77 -15.25
N HIS A 75 -2.59 12.02 -15.92
CA HIS A 75 -2.68 12.84 -17.12
C HIS A 75 -3.89 13.75 -17.04
N ASP A 76 -3.87 14.86 -17.76
CA ASP A 76 -5.04 15.73 -17.89
C ASP A 76 -6.23 14.90 -18.36
N VAL A 77 -7.23 14.73 -17.50
CA VAL A 77 -8.49 14.09 -17.87
C VAL A 77 -9.13 15.04 -18.88
N PRO A 78 -9.46 14.60 -20.12
CA PRO A 78 -10.17 15.46 -21.03
C PRO A 78 -11.48 15.86 -20.37
N VAL A 79 -11.64 17.16 -20.08
CA VAL A 79 -12.91 17.71 -19.61
C VAL A 79 -13.92 17.38 -20.69
N LYS A 80 -14.82 16.42 -20.44
CA LYS A 80 -15.94 16.12 -21.33
C LYS A 80 -16.77 17.40 -21.42
N ARG A 81 -16.54 18.22 -22.46
CA ARG A 81 -17.40 19.35 -22.78
C ARG A 81 -18.78 18.77 -23.10
N GLY A 82 -19.73 18.96 -22.19
CA GLY A 82 -21.12 18.60 -22.42
C GLY A 82 -21.59 19.21 -23.74
N ARG A 83 -22.22 18.38 -24.59
CA ARG A 83 -22.88 18.84 -25.81
C ARG A 83 -24.02 19.77 -25.36
N LYS A 84 -23.95 21.04 -25.74
CA LYS A 84 -25.09 21.96 -25.66
C LYS A 84 -26.19 21.54 -26.62
#